data_AF-A0A7C3E4A7-F1
#
_entry.id   AF-A0A7C3E4A7-F1
#
_cell.length_a   1.000
_cell.length_b   1.000
_cell.length_c   1.000
_cell.angle_alpha   90.00
_cell.angle_beta   90.00
_cell.angle_gamma   90.00
#
_symmetry.space_group_name_H-M   'P 1'
#
loop_
_entity.id
_entity.type
_entity.pdbx_description
1 polymer ?
#
loop_
_entity_poly.entity_id
_entity_poly.type
_entity_poly.pdbx_seq_one_letter_code
_entity_poly.pdbx_strand_id
1 'polypeptide(L)'
;MDGAKSVAWADYNNDGTLDLFMAGRSSSGNLLFQNNGNGRHWLKVRARGTASNSHAIGARVITRATIYGQSLRQMRDISAGSVIQHLEAHFGLGDAARIETLRIEWPSGAVQEFHDVASDQILTVWEPPALKAAIQPDGSCRLSLRAEPHRPWRLQASADLVSWDTVATVSSASVGFEHTEAAAGMSCRFYRLVSE
;
A
#
# COMPACT_ATOMS: atom_id res chain seq x y z
N MET A 1 -5.15 37.77 18.35
CA MET A 1 -4.61 36.40 18.38
C MET A 1 -3.15 36.49 18.00
N ASP A 2 -2.24 36.17 18.92
CA ASP A 2 -0.81 36.02 18.60
C ASP A 2 -0.71 34.79 17.67
N GLY A 3 -0.18 34.97 16.46
CA GLY A 3 -0.38 34.02 15.36
C GLY A 3 0.03 32.56 15.66
N ALA A 4 -0.68 31.60 15.06
CA ALA A 4 -0.28 30.19 15.07
C ALA A 4 1.07 30.02 14.36
N LYS A 5 1.98 29.23 14.93
CA LYS A 5 3.27 28.89 14.29
C LYS A 5 3.14 27.80 13.24
N SER A 6 2.16 26.91 13.42
CA SER A 6 1.89 25.79 12.50
C SER A 6 0.46 25.28 12.71
N VAL A 7 -0.12 24.70 11.66
CA VAL A 7 -1.41 24.02 11.68
C VAL A 7 -1.27 22.65 11.02
N ALA A 8 -1.95 21.64 11.53
CA ALA A 8 -1.94 20.28 11.00
C ALA A 8 -3.36 19.73 10.91
N TRP A 9 -3.68 19.07 9.80
CA TRP A 9 -4.90 18.28 9.66
C TRP A 9 -4.55 16.81 9.82
N ALA A 10 -5.20 16.13 10.76
CA ALA A 10 -5.02 14.71 11.00
C ALA A 10 -6.28 14.15 11.65
N ASP A 11 -6.63 12.92 11.33
CA ASP A 11 -7.64 12.17 12.08
C ASP A 11 -6.90 11.47 13.23
N TYR A 12 -6.82 12.14 14.39
CA TYR A 12 -5.91 11.74 15.48
C TYR A 12 -6.44 10.56 16.30
N ASN A 13 -7.75 10.36 16.31
CA ASN A 13 -8.44 9.32 17.06
C ASN A 13 -8.87 8.13 16.17
N ASN A 14 -8.63 8.20 14.85
CA ASN A 14 -9.01 7.21 13.85
C ASN A 14 -10.53 7.01 13.73
N ASP A 15 -11.32 8.07 13.90
CA ASP A 15 -12.78 8.03 13.70
C ASP A 15 -13.21 8.34 12.25
N GLY A 16 -12.24 8.63 11.38
CA GLY A 16 -12.45 8.94 9.97
C GLY A 16 -12.59 10.42 9.66
N THR A 17 -12.65 11.27 10.68
CA THR A 17 -12.91 12.69 10.55
C THR A 17 -11.62 13.47 10.79
N LEU A 18 -11.30 14.41 9.89
CA LEU A 18 -10.07 15.18 10.04
C LEU A 18 -10.26 16.24 11.13
N ASP A 19 -9.36 16.20 12.12
CA ASP A 19 -9.22 17.19 13.18
C ASP A 19 -8.20 18.25 12.79
N LEU A 20 -8.27 19.41 13.45
CA LEU A 20 -7.31 20.50 13.27
C LEU A 20 -6.51 20.71 14.55
N PHE A 21 -5.20 20.52 14.46
CA PHE A 21 -4.27 20.90 15.52
C PHE A 21 -3.58 22.21 15.16
N MET A 22 -3.60 23.17 16.08
CA MET A 22 -2.90 24.45 15.96
C MET A 22 -1.83 24.58 17.03
N ALA A 23 -0.58 24.72 16.61
CA ALA A 23 0.54 25.01 17.50
C ALA A 23 0.64 26.53 17.71
N GLY A 24 0.28 27.00 18.90
CA GLY A 24 0.37 28.42 19.26
C GLY A 24 1.79 28.87 19.60
N ARG A 25 1.96 30.18 19.76
CA ARG A 25 3.18 30.75 20.38
C ARG A 25 3.19 30.44 21.88
N SER A 26 4.37 30.55 22.51
CA SER A 26 4.62 30.15 23.91
C SER A 26 3.63 30.69 24.94
N SER A 27 2.93 31.80 24.66
CA SER A 27 1.91 32.40 25.51
C SER A 27 0.46 31.97 25.22
N SER A 28 0.18 31.38 24.05
CA SER A 28 -1.19 31.09 23.57
C SER A 28 -1.61 29.62 23.70
N GLY A 29 -0.68 28.73 24.04
CA GLY A 29 -0.93 27.29 24.15
C GLY A 29 -1.20 26.60 22.81
N ASN A 30 -1.31 25.27 22.84
CA ASN A 30 -1.71 24.48 21.68
C ASN A 30 -3.22 24.23 21.73
N LEU A 31 -3.87 24.20 20.56
CA LEU A 31 -5.29 23.95 20.44
C LEU A 31 -5.54 22.73 19.56
N LEU A 32 -6.43 21.85 20.01
CA LEU A 32 -6.96 20.74 19.23
C LEU A 32 -8.45 20.99 19.01
N PHE A 33 -8.85 21.11 17.74
CA PHE A 33 -10.23 21.18 17.32
C PHE A 33 -10.62 19.80 16.83
N GLN A 34 -11.26 19.05 17.72
CA GLN A 34 -11.80 17.74 17.38
C GLN A 34 -13.03 17.89 16.47
N ASN A 35 -13.05 17.13 15.39
CA ASN A 35 -14.21 16.99 14.54
C ASN A 35 -15.11 15.88 15.12
N ASN A 36 -16.37 16.19 15.38
CA ASN A 36 -17.32 15.22 15.95
C ASN A 36 -18.01 14.37 14.86
N GLY A 37 -17.55 14.48 13.62
CA GLY A 37 -18.09 13.79 12.47
C GLY A 37 -19.44 14.31 12.00
N ASN A 38 -19.90 13.69 10.92
CA ASN A 38 -21.13 14.04 10.23
C ASN A 38 -21.87 12.82 9.66
N GLY A 39 -21.49 11.61 10.11
CA GLY A 39 -22.06 10.34 9.62
C GLY A 39 -21.76 10.06 8.14
N ARG A 40 -20.69 10.65 7.58
CA ARG A 40 -20.24 10.39 6.21
C ARG A 40 -19.14 9.35 6.17
N HIS A 41 -19.03 8.73 5.01
CA HIS A 41 -18.11 7.64 4.77
C HIS A 41 -16.70 8.14 4.47
N TRP A 42 -15.71 7.32 4.80
CA TRP A 42 -14.30 7.62 4.58
C TRP A 42 -13.49 6.37 4.21
N LEU A 43 -12.25 6.57 3.75
CA LEU A 43 -11.28 5.50 3.59
C LEU A 43 -9.88 6.04 3.89
N LYS A 44 -9.11 5.34 4.72
CA LYS A 44 -7.64 5.52 4.78
C LYS A 44 -6.97 4.35 4.10
N VAL A 45 -6.05 4.63 3.20
CA VAL A 45 -5.20 3.60 2.57
C VAL A 45 -3.79 3.71 3.12
N ARG A 46 -3.36 2.68 3.84
CA ARG A 46 -1.99 2.50 4.33
C ARG A 46 -1.24 1.59 3.38
N ALA A 47 -0.46 2.17 2.47
CA ALA A 47 0.32 1.40 1.52
C ALA A 47 1.66 0.95 2.13
N ARG A 48 2.08 -0.28 1.83
CA ARG A 48 3.34 -0.87 2.29
C ARG A 48 4.13 -1.40 1.09
N GLY A 49 5.31 -0.82 0.86
CA GLY A 49 6.18 -1.25 -0.24
C GLY A 49 6.89 -2.56 0.06
N THR A 50 6.99 -3.42 -0.95
CA THR A 50 7.77 -4.66 -0.94
C THR A 50 9.00 -4.53 -1.84
N ALA A 51 8.81 -3.98 -3.03
CA ALA A 51 9.86 -3.61 -3.99
C ALA A 51 10.25 -2.13 -3.89
N SER A 52 9.28 -1.28 -3.59
CA SER A 52 9.42 0.14 -3.28
C SER A 52 9.88 0.35 -1.82
N ASN A 53 10.06 1.61 -1.41
CA ASN A 53 10.36 1.92 0.00
C ASN A 53 9.23 1.46 0.93
N SER A 54 9.54 1.13 2.19
CA SER A 54 8.62 0.47 3.14
C SER A 54 7.34 1.26 3.46
N HIS A 55 7.34 2.57 3.23
CA HIS A 55 6.20 3.45 3.43
C HIS A 55 5.53 3.87 2.11
N ALA A 56 5.94 3.27 0.98
CA ALA A 56 5.41 3.53 -0.35
C ALA A 56 5.42 5.02 -0.73
N ILE A 57 6.39 5.80 -0.24
CA ILE A 57 6.55 7.21 -0.60
C ILE A 57 6.75 7.31 -2.11
N GLY A 58 5.95 8.16 -2.76
CA GLY A 58 5.82 8.28 -4.22
C GLY A 58 4.66 7.48 -4.81
N ALA A 59 3.97 6.64 -4.04
CA ALA A 59 2.80 5.91 -4.51
C ALA A 59 1.61 6.86 -4.68
N ARG A 60 0.80 6.60 -5.70
CA ARG A 60 -0.41 7.34 -6.02
C ARG A 60 -1.63 6.47 -5.80
N VAL A 61 -2.49 6.89 -4.87
CA VAL A 61 -3.72 6.20 -4.52
C VAL A 61 -4.89 6.95 -5.15
N ILE A 62 -5.70 6.23 -5.92
CA ILE A 62 -6.80 6.77 -6.71
C ILE A 62 -8.06 6.00 -6.33
N THR A 63 -9.11 6.73 -5.96
CA THR A 63 -10.44 6.16 -5.72
C THR A 63 -11.41 6.63 -6.80
N ARG A 64 -12.35 5.76 -7.18
CA ARG A 64 -13.57 6.11 -7.91
C ARG A 64 -14.78 5.62 -7.14
N ALA A 65 -15.71 6.52 -6.84
CA ALA A 65 -16.95 6.21 -6.13
C ALA A 65 -18.08 7.13 -6.58
N THR A 66 -19.32 6.66 -6.51
CA THR A 66 -20.50 7.49 -6.72
C THR A 66 -20.86 8.19 -5.41
N ILE A 67 -20.64 9.50 -5.33
CA ILE A 67 -20.85 10.35 -4.16
C ILE A 67 -21.94 11.37 -4.49
N TYR A 68 -23.02 11.40 -3.71
CA TYR A 68 -24.22 12.23 -3.90
C TYR A 68 -24.77 12.13 -5.34
N GLY A 69 -24.79 10.92 -5.88
CA GLY A 69 -25.26 10.63 -7.24
C GLY A 69 -24.27 10.97 -8.36
N GLN A 70 -23.03 11.40 -8.04
CA GLN A 70 -22.01 11.73 -9.02
C GLN A 70 -20.81 10.78 -8.94
N SER A 71 -20.39 10.21 -10.06
CA SER A 71 -19.14 9.44 -10.15
C SER A 71 -17.94 10.38 -9.98
N LEU A 72 -17.33 10.38 -8.80
CA LEU A 72 -16.15 11.18 -8.49
C LEU A 72 -14.89 10.33 -8.49
N ARG A 73 -13.79 10.94 -8.93
CA ARG A 73 -12.44 10.39 -8.82
C ARG A 73 -11.60 11.27 -7.91
N GLN A 74 -11.01 10.68 -6.87
CA GLN A 74 -10.09 11.37 -5.96
C GLN A 74 -8.70 10.75 -6.08
N MET A 75 -7.67 11.55 -5.81
CA MET A 75 -6.27 11.13 -5.86
C MET A 75 -5.51 11.67 -4.65
N ARG A 76 -4.61 10.86 -4.11
CA ARG A 76 -3.65 11.21 -3.06
C ARG A 76 -2.30 10.61 -3.38
N ASP A 77 -1.24 11.40 -3.25
CA ASP A 77 0.14 10.92 -3.34
C ASP A 77 0.67 10.68 -1.92
N ILE A 78 1.25 9.51 -1.66
CA ILE A 78 1.96 9.24 -0.41
C ILE A 78 3.29 9.96 -0.49
N SER A 79 3.45 10.98 0.34
CA SER A 79 4.60 11.87 0.29
C SER A 79 5.38 11.82 1.60
N ALA A 80 6.58 12.41 1.62
CA ALA A 80 7.37 12.65 2.82
C ALA A 80 8.09 14.01 2.67
N GLY A 81 8.59 14.58 3.78
CA GLY A 81 9.36 15.84 3.75
C GLY A 81 8.58 17.14 4.00
N SER A 82 7.36 17.04 4.56
CA SER A 82 6.60 18.20 5.09
C SER A 82 6.49 18.07 6.60
N VAL A 83 6.30 19.20 7.28
CA VAL A 83 6.13 19.26 8.75
C VAL A 83 4.81 18.62 9.22
N ILE A 84 3.87 18.39 8.31
CA ILE A 84 2.55 17.80 8.58
C ILE A 84 2.28 16.67 7.58
N GLN A 85 2.74 15.47 7.91
CA GLN A 85 2.70 14.30 7.03
C GLN A 85 1.89 13.20 7.67
N HIS A 86 0.97 12.63 6.91
CA HIS A 86 0.31 11.39 7.23
C HIS A 86 0.59 10.41 6.10
N LEU A 87 1.23 9.28 6.42
CA LEU A 87 1.66 8.28 5.41
C LEU A 87 0.50 7.39 4.94
N GLU A 88 -0.73 7.86 5.11
CA GLU A 88 -1.95 7.19 4.68
C GLU A 88 -2.77 8.16 3.85
N ALA A 89 -3.24 7.68 2.71
CA ALA A 89 -4.12 8.44 1.84
C ALA A 89 -5.54 8.46 2.44
N HIS A 90 -5.97 9.62 2.92
CA HIS A 90 -7.33 9.82 3.44
C HIS A 90 -8.27 10.36 2.35
N PHE A 91 -9.43 9.72 2.24
CA PHE A 91 -10.52 10.05 1.34
C PHE A 91 -11.82 10.24 2.13
N GLY A 92 -12.45 11.40 1.96
CA GLY A 92 -13.85 11.59 2.32
C GLY A 92 -14.74 11.16 1.16
N LEU A 93 -15.71 10.28 1.45
CA LEU A 93 -16.55 9.59 0.48
C LEU A 93 -18.03 10.00 0.54
N GLY A 94 -18.41 10.91 1.44
CA GLY A 94 -19.78 11.41 1.52
C GLY A 94 -20.78 10.31 1.90
N ASP A 95 -21.77 10.07 1.05
CA ASP A 95 -22.78 9.01 1.20
C ASP A 95 -22.39 7.68 0.53
N ALA A 96 -21.18 7.58 -0.04
CA ALA A 96 -20.71 6.36 -0.69
C ALA A 96 -20.17 5.34 0.33
N ALA A 97 -20.97 4.32 0.65
CA ALA A 97 -20.57 3.21 1.51
C ALA A 97 -19.56 2.24 0.86
N ARG A 98 -19.35 2.36 -0.45
CA ARG A 98 -18.45 1.50 -1.24
C ARG A 98 -17.72 2.31 -2.31
N ILE A 99 -16.47 1.95 -2.53
CA ILE A 99 -15.62 2.47 -3.60
C ILE A 99 -15.66 1.48 -4.75
N GLU A 100 -16.03 1.95 -5.95
CA GLU A 100 -16.12 1.13 -7.16
C GLU A 100 -14.76 0.60 -7.58
N THR A 101 -13.75 1.49 -7.56
CA THR A 101 -12.36 1.16 -7.89
C THR A 101 -11.41 1.88 -6.94
N LEU A 102 -10.52 1.12 -6.31
CA LEU A 102 -9.32 1.61 -5.64
C LEU A 102 -8.09 1.17 -6.44
N ARG A 103 -7.34 2.12 -6.98
CA ARG A 103 -6.13 1.88 -7.75
C ARG A 103 -4.92 2.46 -7.02
N ILE A 104 -3.85 1.69 -6.94
CA ILE A 104 -2.56 2.11 -6.39
C ILE A 104 -1.50 1.97 -7.49
N GLU A 105 -0.87 3.08 -7.82
CA GLU A 105 0.30 3.13 -8.71
C GLU A 105 1.55 3.27 -7.82
N TRP A 106 2.41 2.25 -7.85
CA TRP A 106 3.56 2.13 -6.96
C TRP A 106 4.82 2.76 -7.56
N PRO A 107 5.77 3.24 -6.73
CA PRO A 107 7.06 3.76 -7.21
C PRO A 107 7.87 2.77 -8.05
N SER A 108 7.70 1.47 -7.83
CA SER A 108 8.31 0.41 -8.65
C SER A 108 7.76 0.34 -10.07
N GLY A 109 6.66 1.03 -10.37
CA GLY A 109 5.90 0.91 -11.61
C GLY A 109 4.78 -0.14 -11.57
N ALA A 110 4.68 -0.92 -10.49
CA ALA A 110 3.54 -1.84 -10.31
C ALA A 110 2.23 -1.06 -10.21
N VAL A 111 1.13 -1.66 -10.67
CA VAL A 111 -0.23 -1.12 -10.52
C VAL A 111 -1.10 -2.22 -9.91
N GLN A 112 -1.79 -1.90 -8.82
CA GLN A 112 -2.82 -2.75 -8.23
C GLN A 112 -4.17 -2.06 -8.32
N GLU A 113 -5.20 -2.83 -8.65
CA GLU A 113 -6.57 -2.36 -8.69
C GLU A 113 -7.46 -3.31 -7.89
N PHE A 114 -8.31 -2.73 -7.05
CA PHE A 114 -9.30 -3.41 -6.24
C PHE A 114 -10.67 -2.86 -6.61
N HIS A 115 -11.67 -3.72 -6.62
CA HIS A 115 -13.05 -3.34 -6.86
C HIS A 115 -13.87 -3.55 -5.60
N ASP A 116 -14.96 -2.79 -5.50
CA ASP A 116 -15.99 -3.00 -4.49
C ASP A 116 -15.42 -2.94 -3.05
N VAL A 117 -14.59 -1.93 -2.78
CA VAL A 117 -13.94 -1.75 -1.48
C VAL A 117 -14.91 -1.08 -0.51
N ALA A 118 -15.08 -1.63 0.70
CA ALA A 118 -15.92 -1.02 1.73
C ALA A 118 -15.32 0.30 2.25
N SER A 119 -16.16 1.26 2.60
CA SER A 119 -15.75 2.46 3.36
C SER A 119 -15.53 2.16 4.84
N ASP A 120 -15.19 3.21 5.59
CA ASP A 120 -15.11 3.30 7.05
C ASP A 120 -14.06 2.39 7.67
N GLN A 121 -12.91 2.34 7.01
CA GLN A 121 -11.79 1.52 7.44
C GLN A 121 -10.44 2.13 7.09
N ILE A 122 -9.43 1.64 7.81
CA ILE A 122 -8.02 1.76 7.44
C ILE A 122 -7.64 0.50 6.66
N LEU A 123 -7.61 0.59 5.34
CA LEU A 123 -7.20 -0.50 4.48
C LEU A 123 -5.68 -0.51 4.34
N THR A 124 -5.02 -1.56 4.84
CA THR A 124 -3.59 -1.77 4.61
C THR A 124 -3.40 -2.58 3.33
N VAL A 125 -2.64 -2.04 2.38
CA VAL A 125 -2.35 -2.70 1.10
C VAL A 125 -0.85 -2.87 0.94
N TRP A 126 -0.42 -4.10 0.67
CA TRP A 126 0.96 -4.41 0.32
C TRP A 126 1.16 -4.37 -1.19
N GLU A 127 2.26 -3.77 -1.62
CA GLU A 127 2.74 -3.83 -3.00
C GLU A 127 2.87 -5.28 -3.46
N PRO A 128 2.53 -5.59 -4.74
CA PRO A 128 2.63 -6.96 -5.23
C PRO A 128 4.03 -7.52 -5.02
N PRO A 129 4.15 -8.85 -4.84
CA PRO A 129 5.45 -9.45 -4.73
C PRO A 129 6.28 -9.19 -5.99
N ALA A 130 7.57 -8.92 -5.80
CA ALA A 130 8.54 -8.82 -6.87
C ALA A 130 9.47 -10.04 -6.87
N LEU A 131 9.64 -10.63 -8.04
CA LEU A 131 10.52 -11.76 -8.28
C LEU A 131 11.58 -11.35 -9.30
N LYS A 132 12.87 -11.54 -8.97
CA LYS A 132 13.99 -11.35 -9.89
C LYS A 132 14.76 -12.65 -10.03
N ALA A 133 15.15 -12.98 -11.24
CA ALA A 133 16.00 -14.13 -11.55
C ALA A 133 17.37 -13.66 -12.05
N ALA A 134 18.42 -14.35 -11.60
CA ALA A 134 19.78 -14.14 -12.08
C ALA A 134 20.45 -15.50 -12.32
N ILE A 135 20.95 -15.71 -13.54
CA ILE A 135 21.76 -16.89 -13.85
C ILE A 135 23.17 -16.68 -13.30
N GLN A 136 23.65 -17.66 -12.55
CA GLN A 136 24.99 -17.67 -11.96
C GLN A 136 26.01 -18.30 -12.92
N PRO A 137 27.32 -18.02 -12.75
CA PRO A 137 28.37 -18.57 -13.63
C PRO A 137 28.43 -20.11 -13.66
N ASP A 138 27.94 -20.77 -12.61
CA ASP A 138 27.84 -22.23 -12.51
C ASP A 138 26.59 -22.82 -13.21
N GLY A 139 25.78 -21.96 -13.87
CA GLY A 139 24.55 -22.34 -14.54
C GLY A 139 23.32 -22.42 -13.64
N SER A 140 23.45 -22.18 -12.32
CA SER A 140 22.32 -22.17 -11.39
C SER A 140 21.48 -20.90 -11.54
N CYS A 141 20.21 -20.97 -11.18
CA CYS A 141 19.32 -19.81 -11.16
C CYS A 141 19.14 -19.33 -9.72
N ARG A 142 19.52 -18.07 -9.45
CA ARG A 142 19.20 -17.39 -8.18
C ARG A 142 17.94 -16.58 -8.33
N LEU A 143 16.97 -16.85 -7.49
CA LEU A 143 15.73 -16.09 -7.37
C LEU A 143 15.81 -15.19 -6.13
N SER A 144 15.65 -13.89 -6.32
CA SER A 144 15.50 -12.91 -5.25
C SER A 144 14.04 -12.47 -5.18
N LEU A 145 13.44 -12.63 -4.02
CA LEU A 145 12.01 -12.41 -3.80
C LEU A 145 11.80 -11.28 -2.81
N ARG A 146 10.77 -10.46 -3.09
CA ARG A 146 10.27 -9.42 -2.18
C ARG A 146 8.76 -9.55 -2.07
N ALA A 147 8.23 -9.74 -0.87
CA ALA A 147 6.81 -9.97 -0.65
C ALA A 147 6.36 -9.51 0.74
N GLU A 148 5.06 -9.60 1.00
CA GLU A 148 4.49 -9.32 2.32
C GLU A 148 5.12 -10.24 3.39
N PRO A 149 5.67 -9.69 4.49
CA PRO A 149 6.27 -10.48 5.56
C PRO A 149 5.20 -11.21 6.36
N HIS A 150 5.56 -12.33 6.99
CA HIS A 150 4.67 -13.20 7.77
C HIS A 150 3.50 -13.82 6.98
N ARG A 151 3.45 -13.62 5.67
CA ARG A 151 2.53 -14.32 4.77
C ARG A 151 3.26 -15.50 4.11
N PRO A 152 2.68 -16.70 4.11
CA PRO A 152 3.22 -17.80 3.33
C PRO A 152 2.99 -17.56 1.84
N TRP A 153 4.04 -17.83 1.06
CA TRP A 153 4.01 -17.71 -0.39
C TRP A 153 4.48 -19.03 -1.02
N ARG A 154 3.85 -19.43 -2.12
CA ARG A 154 4.31 -20.54 -2.94
C ARG A 154 5.08 -19.99 -4.13
N LEU A 155 6.35 -20.36 -4.22
CA LEU A 155 7.12 -20.21 -5.44
C LEU A 155 6.69 -21.34 -6.39
N GLN A 156 6.12 -20.95 -7.52
CA GLN A 156 5.71 -21.89 -8.56
C GLN A 156 6.60 -21.73 -9.79
N ALA A 157 6.86 -22.85 -10.44
CA ALA A 157 7.61 -22.91 -11.68
C ALA A 157 6.78 -23.55 -12.79
N SER A 158 7.07 -23.17 -14.03
CA SER A 158 6.40 -23.70 -15.22
C SER A 158 7.36 -23.78 -16.40
N ALA A 159 7.21 -24.83 -17.21
CA ALA A 159 7.90 -25.01 -18.47
C ALA A 159 7.18 -24.31 -19.64
N ASP A 160 5.86 -24.10 -19.54
CA ASP A 160 4.95 -23.79 -20.65
C ASP A 160 3.99 -22.61 -20.38
N LEU A 161 4.05 -21.99 -19.20
CA LEU A 161 3.10 -20.97 -18.68
C LEU A 161 1.68 -21.46 -18.39
N VAL A 162 1.40 -22.76 -18.59
CA VAL A 162 0.07 -23.36 -18.41
C VAL A 162 0.04 -24.23 -17.17
N SER A 163 1.01 -25.14 -17.05
CA SER A 163 1.13 -26.09 -15.95
C SER A 163 2.08 -25.52 -14.90
N TRP A 164 1.63 -25.43 -13.65
CA TRP A 164 2.37 -24.78 -12.57
C TRP A 164 2.53 -25.72 -11.37
N ASP A 165 3.78 -26.03 -11.04
CA ASP A 165 4.14 -26.83 -9.87
C ASP A 165 4.74 -25.95 -8.78
N THR A 166 4.43 -26.25 -7.52
CA THR A 166 5.07 -25.58 -6.38
C THR A 166 6.45 -26.17 -6.16
N VAL A 167 7.48 -25.34 -6.34
CA VAL A 167 8.89 -25.73 -6.15
C VAL A 167 9.40 -25.42 -4.75
N ALA A 168 8.82 -24.42 -4.08
CA ALA A 168 9.11 -24.10 -2.69
C ALA A 168 7.94 -23.35 -2.04
N THR A 169 7.78 -23.52 -0.72
CA THR A 169 7.02 -22.62 0.13
C THR A 169 7.99 -21.75 0.89
N VAL A 170 7.76 -20.44 0.85
CA VAL A 170 8.65 -19.42 1.36
C VAL A 170 7.87 -18.47 2.25
N SER A 171 8.35 -18.32 3.47
CA SER A 171 7.84 -17.37 4.46
C SER A 171 9.03 -16.64 5.05
N SER A 172 9.00 -15.31 5.06
CA SER A 172 10.07 -14.50 5.66
C SER A 172 9.48 -13.60 6.73
N ALA A 173 10.24 -13.42 7.81
CA ALA A 173 9.96 -12.40 8.82
C ALA A 173 10.28 -10.98 8.31
N SER A 174 10.89 -10.89 7.12
CA SER A 174 11.22 -9.64 6.46
C SER A 174 10.68 -9.63 5.03
N VAL A 175 10.63 -8.46 4.41
CA VAL A 175 10.11 -8.30 3.05
C VAL A 175 10.90 -9.10 2.02
N GLY A 176 12.19 -9.40 2.25
CA GLY A 176 13.06 -10.08 1.28
C GLY A 176 13.45 -11.51 1.69
N PHE A 177 13.69 -12.36 0.70
CA PHE A 177 14.35 -13.66 0.86
C PHE A 177 14.93 -14.15 -0.47
N GLU A 178 15.87 -15.10 -0.41
CA GLU A 178 16.49 -15.71 -1.59
C GLU A 178 16.14 -17.19 -1.70
N HIS A 179 16.04 -17.68 -2.93
CA HIS A 179 15.93 -19.09 -3.28
C HIS A 179 16.90 -19.40 -4.42
N THR A 180 17.64 -20.51 -4.34
CA THR A 180 18.55 -20.93 -5.41
C THR A 180 18.10 -22.29 -5.93
N GLU A 181 17.93 -22.38 -7.24
CA GLU A 181 17.65 -23.64 -7.93
C GLU A 181 18.94 -24.17 -8.57
N ALA A 182 19.21 -25.46 -8.40
CA ALA A 182 20.43 -26.09 -8.89
C ALA A 182 20.49 -26.12 -10.44
N ALA A 183 21.71 -26.05 -10.99
CA ALA A 183 21.98 -25.90 -12.43
C ALA A 183 21.56 -27.09 -13.32
N ALA A 184 21.28 -28.27 -12.75
CA ALA A 184 21.15 -29.49 -13.54
C ALA A 184 19.70 -29.74 -14.01
N GLY A 185 19.44 -29.52 -15.30
CA GLY A 185 18.24 -30.00 -15.99
C GLY A 185 17.04 -29.06 -16.03
N MET A 186 17.24 -27.73 -16.04
CA MET A 186 16.16 -26.72 -16.01
C MET A 186 15.09 -26.95 -17.10
N SER A 187 14.03 -27.69 -16.75
CA SER A 187 12.79 -27.80 -17.54
C SER A 187 11.91 -26.56 -17.33
N CYS A 188 12.08 -25.88 -16.20
CA CYS A 188 11.33 -24.68 -15.84
C CYS A 188 11.94 -23.43 -16.47
N ARG A 189 11.11 -22.59 -17.10
CA ARG A 189 11.51 -21.33 -17.73
C ARG A 189 10.85 -20.11 -17.12
N PHE A 190 9.75 -20.34 -16.40
CA PHE A 190 8.90 -19.30 -15.85
C PHE A 190 8.69 -19.56 -14.37
N TYR A 191 8.67 -18.47 -13.60
CA TYR A 191 8.46 -18.50 -12.17
C TYR A 191 7.43 -17.46 -11.78
N ARG A 192 6.62 -17.77 -10.77
CA ARG A 192 5.71 -16.80 -10.15
C ARG A 192 5.63 -17.04 -8.65
N LEU A 193 5.30 -15.96 -7.93
CA LEU A 193 4.96 -16.04 -6.51
C LEU A 193 3.44 -15.94 -6.38
N VAL A 194 2.82 -16.91 -5.71
CA VAL A 194 1.39 -16.88 -5.40
C VAL A 194 1.19 -16.92 -3.90
N SER A 195 0.24 -16.13 -3.40
CA SER A 195 -0.16 -16.24 -2.00
C SER A 195 -0.87 -17.58 -1.78
N GLU A 196 -0.79 -18.11 -0.57
CA GLU A 196 -1.75 -19.13 -0.12
C GLU A 196 -3.18 -18.57 -0.06
#